data_AF-A0A238FDN5-F1
#
_entry.id   AF-A0A238FDN5-F1
#
_cell.length_a   1.000
_cell.length_b   1.000
_cell.length_c   1.000
_cell.angle_alpha   90.00
_cell.angle_beta   90.00
_cell.angle_gamma   90.00
#
_symmetry.space_group_name_H-M   'P 1'
#
loop_
_entity.id
_entity.type
_entity.pdbx_description
1 polymer ?
#
loop_
_entity_poly.entity_id
_entity_poly.type
_entity_poly.pdbx_seq_one_letter_code
_entity_poly.pdbx_strand_id
1 'polypeptide(L)'
;MDPTSSVASRFVSEKQLTEAQEKRQAEWKEAYARMGQEPPPTSAIEGEPYDGRSLYEKLQEHKNKKQEAFDEALKFKNQFRALDEDEINFLDSMTDENNEEERARQKEIQDELRNFKQYASGVHSTHLAREHRANH
;
A
#
# COMPACT_ATOMS: atom_id res chain seq x y z
N MET A 1 63.72 -17.89 -2.06
CA MET A 1 62.40 -17.36 -1.61
C MET A 1 61.36 -18.03 -2.48
N ASP A 2 60.76 -19.11 -1.98
CA ASP A 2 59.93 -19.98 -2.81
C ASP A 2 58.50 -19.43 -2.95
N PRO A 3 58.01 -19.14 -4.17
CA PRO A 3 56.71 -18.50 -4.40
C PRO A 3 55.50 -19.45 -4.23
N THR A 4 55.70 -20.70 -3.82
CA THR A 4 54.65 -21.72 -3.69
C THR A 4 53.93 -21.73 -2.33
N SER A 5 54.44 -20.99 -1.34
CA SER A 5 53.96 -21.06 0.04
C SER A 5 52.60 -20.38 0.30
N SER A 6 52.17 -19.44 -0.55
CA SER A 6 50.97 -18.60 -0.30
C SER A 6 49.64 -19.25 -0.71
N VAL A 7 49.64 -20.14 -1.71
CA VAL A 7 48.40 -20.77 -2.20
C VAL A 7 48.11 -22.08 -1.45
N ALA A 8 49.16 -22.83 -1.10
CA ALA A 8 49.04 -24.10 -0.38
C ALA A 8 48.45 -23.94 1.04
N SER A 9 48.65 -22.79 1.70
CA SER A 9 48.10 -22.49 3.03
C SER A 9 46.61 -22.10 3.01
N ARG A 10 45.99 -21.96 1.83
CA ARG A 10 44.58 -21.56 1.67
C ARG A 10 43.67 -22.75 1.34
N PHE A 11 44.25 -23.91 1.00
CA PHE A 11 43.51 -25.14 0.75
C PHE A 11 43.46 -25.97 2.04
N VAL A 12 42.25 -26.20 2.55
CA VAL A 12 42.03 -27.06 3.71
C VAL A 12 41.51 -28.40 3.21
N SER A 13 42.13 -29.49 3.66
CA SER A 13 41.64 -30.83 3.31
C SER A 13 40.36 -31.16 4.08
N GLU A 14 39.53 -32.02 3.50
CA GLU A 14 38.28 -32.49 4.13
C GLU A 14 38.52 -33.03 5.55
N LYS A 15 39.61 -33.78 5.76
CA LYS A 15 39.99 -34.31 7.08
C LYS A 15 40.31 -33.21 8.09
N GLN A 16 40.99 -32.14 7.67
CA GLN A 16 41.29 -31.01 8.55
C GLN A 16 40.03 -30.23 8.91
N LEU A 17 39.04 -30.16 7.99
CA LEU A 17 37.74 -29.56 8.27
C LEU A 17 36.94 -30.38 9.29
N THR A 18 36.89 -31.71 9.15
CA THR A 18 36.18 -32.58 10.09
C THR A 18 36.79 -32.54 11.49
N GLU A 19 38.12 -32.64 11.60
CA GLU A 19 38.82 -32.56 12.89
C GLU A 19 38.62 -31.19 13.56
N ALA A 20 38.63 -30.11 12.80
CA ALA A 20 38.38 -28.76 13.33
C ALA A 20 36.92 -28.58 13.79
N GLN A 21 35.96 -29.18 13.10
CA GLN A 21 34.55 -29.19 13.51
C GLN A 21 34.35 -30.00 14.80
N GLU A 22 34.96 -31.18 14.91
CA GLU A 22 34.88 -32.02 16.11
C GLU A 22 35.46 -31.33 17.34
N LYS A 23 36.63 -30.70 17.22
CA LYS A 23 37.24 -29.92 18.32
C LYS A 23 36.33 -28.79 18.78
N ARG A 24 35.79 -28.01 17.84
CA ARG A 24 34.86 -26.92 18.14
C ARG A 24 33.61 -27.43 18.84
N GLN A 25 33.04 -28.56 18.40
CA GLN A 25 31.88 -29.17 19.03
C GLN A 25 32.20 -29.68 20.45
N ALA A 26 33.37 -30.26 20.67
CA ALA A 26 33.81 -30.72 21.98
C ALA A 26 33.98 -29.55 22.96
N GLU A 27 34.66 -28.48 22.54
CA GLU A 27 34.85 -27.26 23.32
C GLU A 27 33.51 -26.60 23.67
N TRP A 28 32.56 -26.55 22.73
CA TRP A 28 31.21 -26.06 22.99
C TRP A 28 30.47 -26.91 24.02
N LYS A 29 30.47 -28.24 23.85
CA LYS A 29 29.80 -29.16 24.80
C LYS A 29 30.39 -29.00 26.20
N GLU A 30 31.70 -28.86 26.32
CA GLU A 30 32.37 -28.61 27.60
C GLU A 30 31.97 -27.25 28.21
N ALA A 31 31.91 -26.19 27.40
CA ALA A 31 31.48 -24.87 27.85
C ALA A 31 30.03 -24.87 28.38
N TYR A 32 29.10 -25.54 27.68
CA TYR A 32 27.72 -25.69 28.12
C TYR A 32 27.60 -26.54 29.39
N ALA A 33 28.36 -27.64 29.48
CA ALA A 33 28.42 -28.47 30.68
C ALA A 33 28.91 -27.69 31.91
N ARG A 34 29.90 -26.80 31.73
CA ARG A 34 30.39 -25.91 32.79
C ARG A 34 29.34 -24.91 33.26
N MET A 35 28.45 -24.48 32.35
CA MET A 35 27.33 -23.57 32.65
C MET A 35 26.11 -24.30 33.22
N GLY A 36 26.13 -25.63 33.31
CA GLY A 36 25.00 -26.43 33.79
C GLY A 36 23.77 -26.39 32.88
N GLN A 37 23.96 -26.05 31.60
CA GLN A 37 22.91 -25.97 30.60
C GLN A 37 23.12 -27.03 29.53
N GLU A 38 22.03 -27.56 28.98
CA GLU A 38 22.13 -28.45 27.83
C GLU A 38 22.48 -27.64 26.58
N PRO A 39 23.50 -28.05 25.79
CA PRO A 39 23.81 -27.36 24.56
C PRO A 39 22.59 -27.36 23.62
N PRO A 40 22.34 -26.27 22.89
CA PRO A 40 21.26 -26.22 21.92
C PRO A 40 21.43 -27.34 20.86
N PRO A 41 20.32 -27.85 20.31
CA PRO A 41 20.35 -28.96 19.36
C PRO A 41 21.28 -28.64 18.19
N THR A 42 22.03 -29.65 17.73
CA THR A 42 23.06 -29.52 16.68
C THR A 42 22.50 -29.01 15.35
N SER A 43 21.19 -29.16 15.12
CA SER A 43 20.49 -28.54 13.99
C SER A 43 20.60 -27.01 13.94
N ALA A 44 20.80 -26.33 15.07
CA ALA A 44 21.06 -24.89 15.11
C ALA A 44 22.52 -24.53 14.71
N ILE A 45 23.42 -25.52 14.69
CA ILE A 45 24.87 -25.38 14.48
C ILE A 45 25.25 -25.80 13.05
N GLU A 46 24.52 -26.76 12.48
CA GLU A 46 24.74 -27.31 11.14
C GLU A 46 24.48 -26.31 10.00
N GLY A 47 24.02 -25.10 10.33
CA GLY A 47 23.74 -24.04 9.35
C GLY A 47 22.47 -24.32 8.56
N GLU A 48 21.99 -23.28 7.88
CA GLU A 48 20.91 -23.43 6.91
C GLU A 48 21.28 -24.53 5.89
N PRO A 49 20.34 -25.41 5.51
CA PRO A 49 20.60 -26.45 4.52
C PRO A 49 21.23 -25.82 3.28
N TYR A 50 22.25 -26.49 2.72
CA TYR A 50 23.01 -25.99 1.58
C TYR A 50 22.05 -25.57 0.45
N ASP A 51 21.91 -24.26 0.30
CA ASP A 51 21.04 -23.68 -0.70
C ASP A 51 21.77 -23.68 -2.05
N GLY A 52 21.35 -24.58 -2.93
CA GLY A 52 21.89 -24.77 -4.28
C GLY A 52 21.67 -23.59 -5.24
N ARG A 53 20.93 -22.55 -4.82
CA ARG A 53 20.81 -21.31 -5.59
C ARG A 53 22.15 -20.58 -5.64
N SER A 54 22.43 -20.01 -6.81
CA SER A 54 23.58 -19.16 -7.05
C SER A 54 23.56 -17.92 -6.13
N LEU A 55 24.74 -17.35 -5.88
CA LEU A 55 24.85 -16.10 -5.12
C LEU A 55 24.06 -14.95 -5.77
N TYR A 56 23.99 -14.95 -7.11
CA TYR A 56 23.21 -13.97 -7.87
C TYR A 56 21.72 -14.06 -7.54
N GLU A 57 21.14 -15.27 -7.55
CA GLU A 57 19.72 -15.47 -7.22
C GLU A 57 19.40 -15.01 -5.80
N LYS A 58 20.27 -15.35 -4.84
CA LYS A 58 20.13 -14.91 -3.44
C LYS A 58 20.15 -13.38 -3.31
N LEU A 59 21.10 -12.72 -3.97
CA LEU A 59 21.21 -11.26 -3.96
C LEU A 59 20.02 -10.59 -4.66
N GLN A 60 19.55 -11.17 -5.76
CA GLN A 60 18.40 -10.67 -6.51
C GLN A 60 17.12 -10.77 -5.69
N GLU A 61 16.89 -11.90 -5.00
CA GLU A 61 15.76 -12.07 -4.09
C GLU A 61 15.80 -11.03 -2.96
N HIS A 62 16.97 -10.83 -2.33
CA HIS A 62 17.14 -9.84 -1.28
C HIS A 62 16.88 -8.41 -1.76
N LYS A 63 17.28 -8.08 -3.00
CA LYS A 63 17.01 -6.80 -3.62
C LYS A 63 15.52 -6.62 -3.91
N ASN A 64 14.89 -7.62 -4.51
CA ASN A 64 13.46 -7.60 -4.82
C ASN A 64 12.62 -7.45 -3.56
N LYS A 65 12.93 -8.21 -2.50
CA LYS A 65 12.24 -8.13 -1.21
C LYS A 65 12.33 -6.74 -0.57
N LYS A 66 13.50 -6.11 -0.65
CA LYS A 66 13.68 -4.73 -0.18
C LYS A 66 12.88 -3.72 -1.02
N GLN A 67 12.87 -3.91 -2.34
CA GLN A 67 12.13 -3.05 -3.24
C GLN A 67 10.63 -3.17 -3.02
N GLU A 68 10.10 -4.40 -2.91
CA GLU A 68 8.69 -4.67 -2.65
C GLU A 68 8.25 -4.07 -1.31
N ALA A 69 9.02 -4.27 -0.24
CA ALA A 69 8.73 -3.65 1.05
C ALA A 69 8.74 -2.10 1.00
N PHE A 70 9.63 -1.51 0.21
CA PHE A 70 9.67 -0.07 -0.01
C PHE A 70 8.45 0.43 -0.79
N ASP A 71 8.10 -0.27 -1.87
CA ASP A 71 6.97 0.07 -2.73
C ASP A 71 5.64 -0.09 -1.98
N GLU A 72 5.49 -1.13 -1.14
CA GLU A 72 4.34 -1.30 -0.26
C GLU A 72 4.25 -0.16 0.77
N ALA A 73 5.34 0.16 1.46
CA ALA A 73 5.36 1.24 2.44
C ALA A 73 5.00 2.60 1.79
N LEU A 74 5.50 2.85 0.58
CA LEU A 74 5.21 4.06 -0.17
C LEU A 74 3.75 4.07 -0.67
N LYS A 75 3.24 2.93 -1.15
CA LYS A 75 1.85 2.78 -1.58
C LYS A 75 0.87 3.07 -0.44
N PHE A 76 1.10 2.50 0.74
CA PHE A 76 0.25 2.76 1.91
C PHE A 76 0.36 4.21 2.38
N LYS A 77 1.56 4.80 2.35
CA LYS A 77 1.76 6.22 2.68
C LYS A 77 1.02 7.16 1.73
N ASN A 78 0.98 6.84 0.44
CA ASN A 78 0.31 7.68 -0.56
C ASN A 78 -1.22 7.50 -0.55
N GLN A 79 -1.73 6.37 -0.06
CA GLN A 79 -3.16 6.11 0.00
C GLN A 79 -3.86 6.94 1.08
N PHE A 80 -3.18 7.24 2.18
CA PHE A 80 -3.72 8.01 3.30
C PHE A 80 -2.79 9.18 3.61
N ARG A 81 -2.90 10.24 2.80
CA ARG A 81 -2.30 11.53 3.09
C ARG A 81 -3.38 12.56 3.40
N ALA A 82 -3.04 13.57 4.19
CA ALA A 82 -3.88 14.75 4.32
C ALA A 82 -3.99 15.45 2.96
N LEU A 83 -5.15 16.06 2.71
CA LEU A 83 -5.31 16.98 1.58
C LEU A 83 -4.45 18.21 1.86
N ASP A 84 -3.80 18.73 0.82
CA ASP A 84 -3.13 20.02 0.91
C ASP A 84 -4.15 21.19 0.81
N GLU A 85 -3.70 22.40 1.11
CA GLU A 85 -4.57 23.59 1.14
C GLU A 85 -5.18 23.87 -0.26
N ASP A 86 -4.43 23.60 -1.33
CA ASP A 86 -4.87 23.82 -2.71
C ASP A 86 -5.97 22.82 -3.11
N GLU A 87 -5.82 21.54 -2.73
CA GLU A 87 -6.81 20.48 -2.94
C GLU A 87 -8.10 20.77 -2.16
N ILE A 88 -8.01 21.26 -0.94
CA ILE A 88 -9.17 21.66 -0.14
C ILE A 88 -9.93 22.80 -0.85
N ASN A 89 -9.22 23.86 -1.23
CA ASN A 89 -9.81 25.00 -1.93
C ASN A 89 -10.49 24.58 -3.25
N PHE A 90 -9.90 23.62 -3.97
CA PHE A 90 -10.49 23.06 -5.17
C PHE A 90 -11.82 22.33 -4.88
N LEU A 91 -11.87 21.48 -3.85
CA LEU A 91 -13.09 20.77 -3.47
C LEU A 91 -14.20 21.72 -3.00
N ASP A 92 -13.85 22.78 -2.28
CA ASP A 92 -14.80 23.83 -1.88
C ASP A 92 -15.36 24.54 -3.12
N SER A 93 -14.51 24.90 -4.08
CA SER A 93 -14.94 25.54 -5.33
C SER A 93 -15.92 24.68 -6.14
N MET A 94 -15.68 23.36 -6.24
CA MET A 94 -16.59 22.42 -6.89
C MET A 94 -17.92 22.28 -6.15
N THR A 95 -17.87 22.29 -4.82
CA THR A 95 -19.08 22.20 -3.99
C THR A 95 -19.94 23.44 -4.16
N ASP A 96 -19.31 24.62 -4.17
CA ASP A 96 -19.99 25.89 -4.40
C ASP A 96 -20.61 25.97 -5.81
N GLU A 97 -19.87 25.55 -6.85
CA GLU A 97 -20.37 25.48 -8.23
C GLU A 97 -21.60 24.57 -8.33
N ASN A 98 -21.54 23.35 -7.79
CA ASN A 98 -22.67 22.42 -7.80
C ASN A 98 -23.90 22.97 -7.03
N ASN A 99 -23.66 23.66 -5.92
CA ASN A 99 -24.73 24.32 -5.16
C ASN A 99 -25.34 25.51 -5.90
N GLU A 100 -24.56 26.23 -6.71
CA GLU A 100 -25.05 27.31 -7.58
C GLU A 100 -25.88 26.76 -8.73
N GLU A 101 -25.40 25.71 -9.40
CA GLU A 101 -26.14 25.03 -10.47
C GLU A 101 -27.48 24.49 -9.98
N GLU A 102 -27.51 23.83 -8.83
CA GLU A 102 -28.75 23.30 -8.27
C GLU A 102 -29.71 24.41 -7.84
N ARG A 103 -29.20 25.52 -7.26
CA ARG A 103 -30.04 26.70 -6.97
C ARG A 103 -30.60 27.33 -8.23
N ALA A 104 -29.82 27.42 -9.30
CA ALA A 104 -30.27 27.94 -10.58
C ALA A 104 -31.38 27.05 -11.17
N ARG A 105 -31.18 25.72 -11.17
CA ARG A 105 -32.17 24.75 -11.62
C ARG A 105 -33.46 24.84 -10.80
N GLN A 106 -33.37 24.90 -9.48
CA GLN A 106 -34.55 25.06 -8.62
C GLN A 106 -35.30 26.36 -8.89
N LYS A 107 -34.58 27.44 -9.16
CA LYS A 107 -35.18 28.73 -9.50
C LYS A 107 -35.91 28.66 -10.84
N GLU A 108 -35.31 28.08 -11.88
CA GLU A 108 -35.97 27.89 -13.18
C GLU A 108 -37.25 27.06 -13.03
N ILE A 109 -37.18 25.93 -12.30
CA ILE A 109 -38.36 25.10 -12.04
C ILE A 109 -39.45 25.90 -11.31
N GLN A 110 -39.09 26.70 -10.31
CA GLN A 110 -40.07 27.54 -9.60
C GLN A 110 -40.71 28.59 -10.51
N ASP A 111 -39.93 29.22 -11.37
CA ASP A 111 -40.42 30.23 -12.31
C ASP A 111 -41.35 29.60 -13.36
N GLU A 112 -41.01 28.42 -13.89
CA GLU A 112 -41.89 27.64 -14.79
C GLU A 112 -43.21 27.25 -14.11
N LEU A 113 -43.15 26.74 -12.87
CA LEU A 113 -44.35 26.39 -12.10
C LEU A 113 -45.22 27.62 -11.80
N ARG A 114 -44.61 28.77 -11.52
CA ARG A 114 -45.34 30.03 -11.33
C ARG A 114 -46.05 30.44 -12.61
N ASN A 115 -45.36 30.40 -13.75
CA ASN A 115 -45.92 30.72 -15.06
C ASN A 115 -47.09 29.78 -15.39
N PHE A 116 -46.91 28.47 -15.20
CA PHE A 116 -47.98 27.49 -15.41
C PHE A 116 -49.23 27.79 -14.57
N LYS A 117 -49.06 28.10 -13.28
CA LYS A 117 -50.18 28.48 -12.39
C LYS A 117 -50.89 29.74 -12.88
N GLN A 118 -50.15 30.75 -13.33
CA GLN A 118 -50.72 31.97 -13.89
C GLN A 118 -51.53 31.68 -15.17
N TYR A 119 -50.98 30.93 -16.11
CA TYR A 119 -51.69 30.53 -17.33
C TYR A 119 -52.95 29.72 -17.02
N ALA A 120 -52.87 28.73 -16.12
CA ALA A 120 -54.02 27.94 -15.70
C ALA A 120 -55.13 28.82 -15.09
N SER A 121 -54.77 29.77 -14.23
CA SER A 121 -55.73 30.70 -13.63
C SER A 121 -56.35 31.67 -14.66
N GLY A 122 -55.56 32.16 -15.62
CA GLY A 122 -56.03 33.01 -16.71
C GLY A 122 -56.95 32.29 -17.69
N VAL A 123 -56.63 31.05 -18.05
CA VAL A 123 -57.50 30.19 -18.88
C VAL A 123 -58.82 29.91 -18.16
N HIS A 124 -58.77 29.62 -16.85
CA HIS A 124 -59.98 29.42 -16.06
C HIS A 124 -60.86 30.68 -16.01
N SER A 125 -60.26 31.85 -15.79
CA SER A 125 -60.98 33.12 -15.78
C SER A 125 -61.57 33.49 -17.14
N THR A 126 -60.85 33.24 -18.24
CA THR A 126 -61.36 33.52 -19.60
C THR A 126 -62.49 32.57 -19.99
N HIS A 127 -62.43 31.30 -19.58
CA HIS A 127 -63.50 30.33 -19.77
C HIS A 127 -64.80 30.78 -19.05
N LEU A 128 -64.71 31.15 -17.78
CA LEU A 128 -65.85 31.66 -17.01
C LEU A 128 -66.45 32.95 -17.61
N ALA A 129 -65.60 33.87 -18.06
CA ALA A 129 -66.05 35.11 -18.70
C ALA A 129 -66.76 34.86 -20.05
N ARG A 130 -66.35 33.81 -20.79
CA ARG A 130 -66.97 33.43 -22.05
C ARG A 130 -68.35 32.80 -21.83
N GLU A 131 -68.50 31.96 -20.80
CA GLU A 131 -69.80 31.39 -20.43
C GLU A 131 -70.79 32.45 -19.98
N HIS A 132 -70.34 33.42 -19.18
CA HIS A 132 -71.20 34.51 -18.71
C HIS A 132 -71.67 35.44 -19.84
N ARG A 133 -70.90 35.56 -20.93
CA ARG A 133 -71.25 36.35 -22.13
C ARG A 133 -72.15 35.59 -23.10
N ALA A 134 -72.16 34.25 -23.06
CA ALA A 134 -73.03 33.42 -23.89
C ALA A 134 -74.45 33.24 -23.31
N ASN A 135 -74.62 33.53 -22.01
CA ASN A 135 -75.89 33.43 -21.28
C ASN A 135 -76.63 34.77 -21.14
N HIS A 136 -76.28 35.80 -21.94
CA HIS A 136 -77.01 37.07 -22.07
C HIS A 136 -77.22 37.36 -23.55
#